data_AF-F0YS26-F1
#
_entry.id   AF-F0YS26-F1
#
_cell.length_a   1.000
_cell.length_b   1.000
_cell.length_c   1.000
_cell.angle_alpha   90.00
_cell.angle_beta   90.00
_cell.angle_gamma   90.00
#
_symmetry.space_group_name_H-M   'P 1'
#
loop_
_entity.id
_entity.type
_entity.pdbx_description
1 polymer ?
#
loop_
_entity_poly.entity_id
_entity_poly.type
_entity_poly.pdbx_seq_one_letter_code
_entity_poly.pdbx_strand_id
1 'polypeptide(L)'
;GLVKSDKKAAKIYQRAVELGDVRAMNDLGEMYEFGSGVKLDKKKAERLYRAASDRGDAVAQSNLGCLFFAEEKFEEAFRYFALAADQGYTDAENNLGCCYERGKGTEVDIGKARYWFERAAAKG
;
A
#
# COMPACT_ATOMS: atom_id res chain seq x y z
N GLY A 1 28.06 -1.64 -3.89
CA GLY A 1 27.31 -0.43 -4.26
C GLY A 1 25.83 -0.78 -4.29
N LEU A 2 25.02 -0.05 -3.53
CA LEU A 2 23.60 -0.32 -3.27
C LEU A 2 22.80 -0.67 -4.53
N VAL A 3 22.97 0.09 -5.61
CA VAL A 3 22.32 -0.14 -6.92
C VAL A 3 22.53 -1.55 -7.50
N LYS A 4 23.72 -2.16 -7.30
CA LYS A 4 23.98 -3.53 -7.77
C LYS A 4 23.24 -4.57 -6.93
N SER A 5 23.02 -4.29 -5.64
CA SER A 5 22.24 -5.13 -4.74
C SER A 5 20.77 -5.11 -5.14
N ASP A 6 20.22 -3.92 -5.39
CA ASP A 6 18.81 -3.76 -5.75
C ASP A 6 18.49 -4.45 -7.08
N LYS A 7 19.37 -4.36 -8.08
CA LYS A 7 19.19 -5.10 -9.35
C LYS A 7 19.17 -6.62 -9.16
N LYS A 8 19.89 -7.16 -8.17
CA LYS A 8 19.85 -8.60 -7.85
C LYS A 8 18.57 -8.96 -7.11
N ALA A 9 18.17 -8.16 -6.13
CA ALA A 9 16.91 -8.32 -5.40
C ALA A 9 15.72 -8.34 -6.37
N ALA A 10 15.66 -7.39 -7.31
CA ALA A 10 14.60 -7.31 -8.32
C ALA A 10 14.42 -8.61 -9.10
N LYS A 11 15.54 -9.25 -9.50
CA LYS A 11 15.51 -10.52 -10.24
C LYS A 11 14.99 -11.68 -9.38
N ILE A 12 15.38 -11.70 -8.11
CA ILE A 12 14.91 -12.72 -7.15
C ILE A 12 13.41 -12.55 -6.93
N TYR A 13 12.94 -11.33 -6.69
CA TYR A 13 11.51 -11.08 -6.50
C TYR A 13 10.70 -11.32 -7.76
N GLN A 14 11.20 -11.01 -8.95
CA GLN A 14 10.54 -11.39 -10.21
C GLN A 14 10.30 -12.90 -10.27
N ARG A 15 11.32 -13.70 -9.93
CA ARG A 15 11.17 -15.16 -9.90
C ARG A 15 10.19 -15.64 -8.82
N ALA A 16 10.18 -15.01 -7.65
CA ALA A 16 9.24 -15.35 -6.58
C ALA A 16 7.79 -14.96 -6.92
N VAL A 17 7.58 -13.83 -7.61
CA VAL A 17 6.27 -13.41 -8.13
C VAL A 17 5.74 -14.42 -9.15
N GLU A 18 6.59 -14.94 -10.05
CA GLU A 18 6.22 -16.02 -10.98
C GLU A 18 5.74 -17.29 -10.25
N LEU A 19 6.21 -17.52 -9.02
CA LEU A 19 5.80 -18.64 -8.17
C LEU A 19 4.60 -18.31 -7.26
N GLY A 20 4.03 -17.11 -7.40
CA GLY A 20 2.86 -16.67 -6.63
C GLY A 20 3.16 -16.13 -5.23
N ASP A 21 4.42 -15.80 -4.93
CA ASP A 21 4.79 -15.22 -3.63
C ASP A 21 4.22 -13.80 -3.47
N VAL A 22 3.34 -13.65 -2.48
CA VAL A 22 2.61 -12.40 -2.19
C VAL A 22 3.54 -11.32 -1.64
N ARG A 23 4.52 -11.69 -0.81
CA ARG A 23 5.47 -10.72 -0.24
C ARG A 23 6.37 -10.17 -1.34
N ALA A 24 6.83 -11.03 -2.24
CA ALA A 24 7.61 -10.60 -3.39
C ALA A 24 6.82 -9.69 -4.33
N MET A 25 5.49 -9.83 -4.43
CA MET A 25 4.66 -8.87 -5.17
C MET A 25 4.72 -7.48 -4.54
N ASN A 26 4.65 -7.36 -3.21
CA ASN A 26 4.81 -6.09 -2.51
C ASN A 26 6.21 -5.50 -2.72
N ASP A 27 7.26 -6.28 -2.46
CA ASP A 27 8.63 -5.80 -2.55
C ASP A 27 8.97 -5.37 -3.98
N LEU A 28 8.61 -6.17 -4.99
CA LEU A 28 8.83 -5.81 -6.39
C LEU A 28 7.95 -4.62 -6.82
N GLY A 29 6.74 -4.51 -6.26
CA GLY A 29 5.85 -3.37 -6.46
C GLY A 29 6.50 -2.07 -6.02
N GLU A 30 7.05 -2.05 -4.80
CA GLU A 30 7.75 -0.90 -4.23
C GLU A 30 8.99 -0.53 -5.07
N MET A 31 9.74 -1.53 -5.51
CA MET A 31 10.88 -1.31 -6.40
C MET A 31 10.47 -0.63 -7.71
N TYR A 32 9.34 -1.01 -8.30
CA TYR A 32 8.81 -0.32 -9.49
C TYR A 32 8.26 1.06 -9.18
N GLU A 33 7.69 1.29 -8.01
CA GLU A 33 7.16 2.59 -7.60
C GLU A 33 8.27 3.64 -7.46
N PHE A 34 9.39 3.27 -6.84
CA PHE A 34 10.51 4.18 -6.59
C PHE A 34 11.66 4.06 -7.60
N GLY A 35 11.63 3.07 -8.50
CA GLY A 35 12.71 2.83 -9.46
C GLY A 35 13.99 2.26 -8.83
N SER A 36 13.86 1.53 -7.72
CA SER A 36 14.96 0.91 -7.00
C SER A 36 15.35 -0.41 -7.67
N GLY A 37 16.52 -0.50 -8.29
CA GLY A 37 16.96 -1.73 -8.98
C GLY A 37 16.22 -2.09 -10.28
N VAL A 38 15.13 -1.39 -10.59
CA VAL A 38 14.34 -1.48 -11.83
C VAL A 38 14.02 -0.08 -12.36
N LYS A 39 13.60 0.04 -13.62
CA LYS A 39 13.08 1.32 -14.12
C LYS A 39 11.76 1.63 -13.42
N LEU A 40 11.61 2.86 -12.91
CA LEU A 40 10.36 3.35 -12.32
C LEU A 40 9.19 3.10 -13.29
N ASP A 41 8.15 2.44 -12.79
CA ASP A 41 6.95 2.04 -13.53
C ASP A 41 5.78 1.85 -12.56
N LYS A 42 5.09 2.95 -12.22
CA LYS A 42 3.93 2.93 -11.30
C LYS A 42 2.81 2.00 -11.76
N LYS A 43 2.64 1.76 -13.07
CA LYS A 43 1.63 0.82 -13.59
C LYS A 43 2.00 -0.63 -13.29
N LYS A 44 3.30 -0.97 -13.28
CA LYS A 44 3.75 -2.30 -12.81
C LYS A 44 3.58 -2.43 -11.30
N ALA A 45 3.91 -1.39 -10.54
CA ALA A 45 3.68 -1.37 -9.09
C ALA A 45 2.20 -1.62 -8.77
N GLU A 46 1.29 -0.86 -9.39
CA GLU A 46 -0.16 -1.02 -9.23
C GLU A 46 -0.61 -2.45 -9.51
N ARG A 47 -0.16 -3.07 -10.61
CA ARG A 47 -0.54 -4.44 -10.95
C ARG A 47 -0.08 -5.46 -9.92
N LEU A 48 1.13 -5.30 -9.38
CA LEU A 48 1.67 -6.20 -8.36
C LEU A 48 0.92 -6.04 -7.03
N TYR A 49 0.71 -4.79 -6.58
CA TYR A 49 -0.08 -4.53 -5.39
C TYR A 49 -1.53 -5.01 -5.53
N ARG A 50 -2.18 -4.83 -6.68
CA ARG A 50 -3.51 -5.41 -6.94
C ARG A 50 -3.49 -6.93 -6.83
N ALA A 51 -2.52 -7.60 -7.45
CA ALA A 51 -2.41 -9.05 -7.39
C ALA A 51 -2.20 -9.60 -5.96
N ALA A 52 -1.48 -8.88 -5.11
CA ALA A 52 -1.32 -9.22 -3.70
C ALA A 52 -2.57 -8.86 -2.86
N SER A 53 -3.16 -7.70 -3.13
CA SER A 53 -4.40 -7.23 -2.50
C SER A 53 -5.59 -8.16 -2.76
N ASP A 54 -5.73 -8.69 -3.99
CA ASP A 54 -6.74 -9.68 -4.38
C ASP A 54 -6.58 -11.01 -3.61
N ARG A 55 -5.42 -11.25 -3.01
CA ARG A 55 -5.14 -12.38 -2.11
C ARG A 55 -5.30 -12.03 -0.63
N GLY A 56 -5.86 -10.86 -0.34
CA GLY A 56 -6.14 -10.38 1.01
C GLY A 56 -4.97 -9.73 1.73
N ASP A 57 -3.84 -9.48 1.07
CA ASP A 57 -2.67 -8.92 1.74
C ASP A 57 -2.88 -7.44 2.15
N ALA A 58 -2.88 -7.18 3.46
CA ALA A 58 -3.16 -5.85 4.00
C ALA A 58 -2.06 -4.82 3.68
N VAL A 59 -0.80 -5.25 3.53
CA VAL A 59 0.31 -4.37 3.14
C VAL A 59 0.10 -3.91 1.70
N ALA A 60 -0.23 -4.83 0.79
CA ALA A 60 -0.53 -4.53 -0.60
C ALA A 60 -1.71 -3.57 -0.75
N GLN A 61 -2.77 -3.79 0.03
CA GLN A 61 -3.92 -2.90 0.08
C GLN A 61 -3.50 -1.50 0.55
N SER A 62 -2.72 -1.38 1.61
CA SER A 62 -2.21 -0.08 2.08
C SER A 62 -1.32 0.61 1.03
N ASN A 63 -0.40 -0.12 0.39
CA ASN A 63 0.47 0.43 -0.65
C ASN A 63 -0.32 0.91 -1.87
N LEU A 64 -1.34 0.15 -2.28
CA LEU A 64 -2.24 0.55 -3.35
C LEU A 64 -3.06 1.79 -2.97
N GLY A 65 -3.48 1.88 -1.70
CA GLY A 65 -4.10 3.08 -1.14
C GLY A 65 -3.18 4.30 -1.24
N CYS A 66 -1.91 4.17 -0.83
CA CYS A 66 -0.90 5.22 -0.94
C CYS A 66 -0.66 5.65 -2.40
N LEU A 67 -0.56 4.68 -3.31
CA LEU A 67 -0.36 4.93 -4.73
C LEU A 67 -1.52 5.76 -5.31
N PHE A 68 -2.77 5.38 -5.02
CA PHE A 68 -3.94 6.14 -5.47
C PHE A 68 -4.09 7.49 -4.80
N PHE A 69 -3.72 7.60 -3.52
CA PHE A 69 -3.73 8.87 -2.82
C PHE A 69 -2.77 9.87 -3.47
N ALA A 70 -1.56 9.42 -3.84
CA ALA A 70 -0.57 10.23 -4.56
C ALA A 70 -1.02 10.61 -5.98
N GLU A 71 -1.93 9.85 -6.57
CA GLU A 71 -2.58 10.15 -7.86
C GLU A 71 -3.89 10.96 -7.70
N GLU A 72 -4.19 11.45 -6.49
CA GLU A 72 -5.41 12.19 -6.14
C GLU A 72 -6.73 11.40 -6.36
N LYS A 73 -6.65 10.07 -6.50
CA LYS A 73 -7.80 9.16 -6.60
C LYS A 73 -8.30 8.81 -5.21
N PHE A 74 -8.77 9.81 -4.48
CA PHE A 74 -9.03 9.69 -3.04
C PHE A 74 -10.10 8.65 -2.68
N GLU A 75 -11.14 8.46 -3.50
CA GLU A 75 -12.16 7.42 -3.25
C GLU A 75 -11.58 6.00 -3.35
N GLU A 76 -10.70 5.75 -4.33
CA GLU A 76 -10.03 4.45 -4.45
C GLU A 76 -9.05 4.25 -3.29
N ALA A 77 -8.27 5.27 -2.96
CA ALA A 77 -7.36 5.23 -1.82
C ALA A 77 -8.09 4.90 -0.52
N PHE A 78 -9.19 5.61 -0.25
CA PHE A 78 -10.04 5.39 0.92
C PHE A 78 -10.53 3.94 1.02
N ARG A 79 -11.01 3.36 -0.09
CA ARG A 79 -11.49 1.96 -0.09
C ARG A 79 -10.40 0.96 0.27
N TYR A 80 -9.19 1.14 -0.25
CA TYR A 80 -8.08 0.23 0.06
C TYR A 80 -7.51 0.44 1.46
N PHE A 81 -7.46 1.68 1.96
CA PHE A 81 -7.12 1.94 3.36
C PHE A 81 -8.15 1.31 4.29
N ALA A 82 -9.45 1.41 4.00
CA ALA A 82 -10.49 0.74 4.76
C ALA A 82 -10.30 -0.78 4.80
N LEU A 83 -10.04 -1.39 3.64
CA LEU A 83 -9.82 -2.84 3.55
C LEU A 83 -8.63 -3.31 4.40
N ALA A 84 -7.51 -2.59 4.37
CA ALA A 84 -6.34 -2.91 5.18
C ALA A 84 -6.54 -2.60 6.68
N ALA A 85 -7.24 -1.51 7.01
CA ALA A 85 -7.56 -1.10 8.37
C ALA A 85 -8.53 -2.07 9.06
N ASP A 86 -9.47 -2.66 8.31
CA ASP A 86 -10.38 -3.70 8.80
C ASP A 86 -9.62 -4.98 9.19
N GLN A 87 -8.48 -5.24 8.54
CA GLN A 87 -7.55 -6.31 8.92
C GLN A 87 -6.61 -5.92 10.07
N GLY A 88 -6.71 -4.68 10.56
CA GLY A 88 -5.91 -4.16 11.66
C GLY A 88 -4.50 -3.73 11.27
N TYR A 89 -4.24 -3.42 9.99
CA TYR A 89 -2.95 -2.87 9.57
C TYR A 89 -2.79 -1.41 10.02
N THR A 90 -1.87 -1.16 10.93
CA THR A 90 -1.74 0.12 11.67
C THR A 90 -1.55 1.33 10.75
N ASP A 91 -0.72 1.23 9.70
CA ASP A 91 -0.51 2.37 8.79
C ASP A 91 -1.79 2.72 8.01
N ALA A 92 -2.58 1.70 7.64
CA ALA A 92 -3.85 1.92 6.97
C ALA A 92 -4.90 2.51 7.91
N GLU A 93 -4.93 2.11 9.19
CA GLU A 93 -5.78 2.75 10.20
C GLU A 93 -5.45 4.24 10.34
N ASN A 94 -4.16 4.60 10.40
CA ASN A 94 -3.72 6.00 10.43
C ASN A 94 -4.12 6.77 9.15
N ASN A 95 -3.92 6.17 7.97
CA ASN A 95 -4.29 6.78 6.70
C ASN A 95 -5.81 6.98 6.58
N LEU A 96 -6.60 6.02 7.07
CA LEU A 96 -8.06 6.11 7.10
C LEU A 96 -8.53 7.20 8.08
N GLY A 97 -7.85 7.34 9.22
CA GLY A 97 -8.04 8.47 10.13
C GLY A 97 -7.82 9.81 9.44
N CYS A 98 -6.71 9.95 8.69
CA CYS A 98 -6.42 11.15 7.90
C CYS A 98 -7.47 11.41 6.80
N CYS A 99 -7.98 10.37 6.15
CA CYS A 99 -9.04 10.50 5.15
C CYS A 99 -10.32 11.11 5.75
N TYR A 100 -10.75 10.61 6.92
CA TYR A 100 -11.92 11.15 7.62
C TYR A 100 -11.67 12.55 8.20
N GLU A 101 -10.46 12.85 8.69
CA GLU A 101 -10.12 14.19 9.17
C GLU A 101 -10.25 15.24 8.06
N ARG A 102 -9.79 14.90 6.85
CA ARG A 102 -9.64 15.86 5.74
C ARG A 102 -10.73 15.75 4.67
N GLY A 103 -11.65 14.80 4.81
CA GLY A 103 -12.68 14.53 3.80
C GLY A 103 -12.08 14.07 2.47
N LYS A 104 -11.04 13.23 2.50
CA LYS A 104 -10.38 12.69 1.29
C LYS A 104 -10.93 11.32 0.97
N GLY A 105 -11.77 11.25 -0.07
CA GLY A 105 -12.45 10.02 -0.49
C GLY A 105 -13.67 9.66 0.36
N THR A 106 -14.05 10.55 1.27
CA THR A 106 -15.19 10.46 2.20
C THR A 106 -15.56 11.88 2.64
N GLU A 107 -16.68 12.05 3.33
CA GLU A 107 -16.97 13.29 4.08
C GLU A 107 -16.08 13.42 5.31
N VAL A 108 -15.91 14.66 5.79
CA VAL A 108 -15.20 14.93 7.05
C VAL A 108 -16.00 14.34 8.21
N ASP A 109 -15.35 13.48 9.00
CA ASP A 109 -15.92 12.87 10.20
C ASP A 109 -14.83 12.75 11.28
N ILE A 110 -14.77 13.75 12.15
CA ILE A 110 -13.77 13.81 13.22
C ILE A 110 -13.95 12.68 14.24
N GLY A 111 -15.17 12.17 14.42
CA GLY A 111 -15.45 11.04 15.31
C GLY A 111 -14.82 9.76 14.78
N LYS A 112 -15.02 9.46 13.49
CA LYS A 112 -14.37 8.31 12.83
C LYS A 112 -12.86 8.50 12.73
N ALA A 113 -12.38 9.71 12.44
CA ALA A 113 -10.94 10.00 12.42
C ALA A 113 -10.30 9.64 13.77
N ARG A 114 -10.86 10.14 14.87
CA ARG A 114 -10.42 9.81 16.24
C ARG A 114 -10.43 8.31 16.50
N TYR A 115 -11.53 7.62 16.17
CA TYR A 115 -11.66 6.18 16.35
C TYR A 115 -10.51 5.40 15.68
N TRP A 116 -10.18 5.73 14.43
CA TRP A 116 -9.12 5.06 13.70
C TRP A 116 -7.72 5.39 14.23
N PHE A 117 -7.47 6.65 14.60
CA PHE A 117 -6.21 7.03 15.24
C PHE A 117 -6.01 6.35 16.60
N GLU A 118 -7.05 6.25 17.43
CA GLU A 118 -6.98 5.57 18.73
C GLU A 118 -6.69 4.07 18.57
N ARG A 119 -7.32 3.43 17.58
CA ARG A 119 -7.03 2.03 17.23
C ARG A 119 -5.58 1.81 16.80
N ALA A 120 -5.06 2.69 15.96
CA ALA A 120 -3.67 2.61 15.51
C ALA A 120 -2.69 2.84 16.67
N ALA A 121 -2.94 3.85 17.52
CA ALA A 121 -2.11 4.19 18.66
C ALA A 121 -2.07 3.09 19.73
N ALA A 122 -3.15 2.31 19.90
CA ALA A 122 -3.20 1.21 20.86
C ALA A 122 -2.27 0.02 20.53
N LYS A 123 -1.65 0.00 19.34
CA LYS A 123 -0.75 -1.08 18.88
C LYS A 123 0.73 -0.69 18.88
N GLY A 124 1.06 0.57 19.19
CA GLY A 124 2.42 1.09 19.32
C GLY A 124 2.85 1.20 20.77
#